data_AF-A0A351F1C6-F1
#
_entry.id   AF-A0A351F1C6-F1
#
_cell.length_a   1.000
_cell.length_b   1.000
_cell.length_c   1.000
_cell.angle_alpha   90.00
_cell.angle_beta   90.00
_cell.angle_gamma   90.00
#
_symmetry.space_group_name_H-M   'P 1'
#
loop_
_entity.id
_entity.type
_entity.pdbx_description
1 polymer ?
#
loop_
_entity_poly.entity_id
_entity_poly.type
_entity_poly.pdbx_seq_one_letter_code
_entity_poly.pdbx_strand_id
1 'polypeptide(L)'
;PTRRPSDLLINEIREGIHVFDNSNPQNPVSLGFIAIPGNVDMAINNGYLYADSYVDLLTIDLNDINDPKLVDRQEDVFYLFGNQSELGYLVYFNETDVTLKVDCNDVRFNQNWFWERGDVFMAADNAAGSSTSGSGIGGSMARFTISSNHLYTVDQSTLRSWKLSNTGLPVNVDSELMGWNIETIFPYEDMLFVGSTSGMYIYSISSPSNPSFASFFGHANACDPVVVENDIAFITLRDGTRCETFSNQLDVVDISDPLNPNFIKSYPMDHPHGLAVRNDVLYLCEGDYGFKVFDVSDLEKIDKKLLSNHKDLNGYDVISLDNDVLLLIGTTGFYQYNSKDPKNLKLLSHIPVEE
;
A
#
# COMPACT_ATOMS: atom_id res chain seq x y z
N PRO A 1 21.42 9.68 19.53
CA PRO A 1 22.36 9.03 18.59
C PRO A 1 21.76 9.09 17.19
N THR A 2 22.39 9.74 16.21
CA THR A 2 21.78 9.96 14.89
C THR A 2 21.34 8.65 14.26
N ARG A 3 20.07 8.57 13.86
CA ARG A 3 19.44 7.43 13.19
C ARG A 3 20.38 6.81 12.13
N ARG A 4 20.59 5.50 12.19
CA ARG A 4 21.42 4.80 11.20
C ARG A 4 20.58 4.58 9.93
N PRO A 5 21.14 4.61 8.70
CA PRO A 5 20.37 4.41 7.46
C PRO A 5 19.80 2.99 7.23
N SER A 6 19.52 2.27 8.31
CA SER A 6 19.38 0.82 8.33
C SER A 6 18.43 0.33 9.43
N ASP A 7 17.46 1.15 9.85
CA ASP A 7 16.40 0.70 10.74
C ASP A 7 15.22 0.20 9.88
N LEU A 8 14.70 -0.98 10.20
CA LEU A 8 13.54 -1.57 9.54
C LEU A 8 12.31 -1.39 10.44
N LEU A 9 11.23 -0.87 9.85
CA LEU A 9 9.93 -0.71 10.47
C LEU A 9 8.95 -1.65 9.79
N ILE A 10 8.21 -2.46 10.57
CA ILE A 10 7.19 -3.38 10.07
C ILE A 10 5.88 -3.04 10.79
N ASN A 11 4.85 -2.68 10.03
CA ASN A 11 3.52 -2.40 10.57
C ASN A 11 2.83 -3.74 10.95
N GLU A 12 2.30 -3.81 12.17
CA GLU A 12 1.32 -4.81 12.58
C GLU A 12 -0.06 -4.14 12.59
N ILE A 13 -0.89 -4.54 11.61
CA ILE A 13 -2.13 -3.85 11.27
C ILE A 13 -3.04 -3.74 12.50
N ARG A 14 -3.36 -2.48 12.85
CA ARG A 14 -4.19 -2.00 13.97
C ARG A 14 -3.55 -2.08 15.36
N GLU A 15 -2.36 -2.65 15.51
CA GLU A 15 -1.67 -2.76 16.80
C GLU A 15 -0.51 -1.76 16.92
N GLY A 16 0.28 -1.56 15.86
CA GLY A 16 1.41 -0.64 15.87
C GLY A 16 2.56 -1.02 14.93
N ILE A 17 3.79 -0.66 15.32
CA ILE A 17 4.98 -0.81 14.46
C ILE A 17 6.11 -1.52 15.23
N HIS A 18 6.55 -2.65 14.69
CA HIS A 18 7.78 -3.33 15.10
C HIS A 18 9.00 -2.59 14.58
N VAL A 19 10.04 -2.52 15.41
CA VAL A 19 11.25 -1.75 15.14
C VAL A 19 12.47 -2.67 15.23
N PHE A 20 13.27 -2.73 14.16
CA PHE A 20 14.47 -3.57 14.08
C PHE A 20 15.72 -2.76 13.67
N ASP A 21 16.85 -3.02 14.34
CA ASP A 21 18.17 -2.69 13.80
C ASP A 21 18.48 -3.66 12.66
N ASN A 22 18.45 -3.14 11.44
CA ASN A 22 18.71 -3.87 10.21
C ASN A 22 20.06 -3.46 9.57
N SER A 23 21.01 -2.97 10.38
CA SER A 23 22.38 -2.66 9.92
C SER A 23 23.15 -3.89 9.40
N ASN A 24 22.68 -5.10 9.74
CA ASN A 24 23.03 -6.33 9.06
C ASN A 24 21.74 -7.07 8.63
N PRO A 25 21.33 -6.99 7.34
CA PRO A 25 20.16 -7.70 6.82
C PRO A 25 20.19 -9.24 6.94
N GLN A 26 21.34 -9.84 7.28
CA GLN A 26 21.41 -11.29 7.58
C GLN A 26 21.05 -11.62 9.03
N ASN A 27 20.98 -10.61 9.90
CA ASN A 27 20.66 -10.75 11.32
C ASN A 27 20.01 -9.45 11.83
N PRO A 28 18.76 -9.14 11.41
CA PRO A 28 17.99 -8.05 12.01
C PRO A 28 17.80 -8.31 13.50
N VAL A 29 17.85 -7.25 14.32
CA VAL A 29 17.71 -7.34 15.78
C VAL A 29 16.50 -6.51 16.20
N SER A 30 15.52 -7.14 16.86
CA SER A 30 14.37 -6.40 17.41
C SER A 30 14.84 -5.41 18.48
N LEU A 31 14.43 -4.16 18.31
CA LEU A 31 14.67 -3.06 19.25
C LEU A 31 13.45 -2.80 20.14
N GLY A 32 12.25 -3.09 19.64
CA GLY A 32 11.00 -2.97 20.38
C GLY A 32 9.79 -2.82 19.47
N PHE A 33 8.66 -2.44 20.09
CA PHE A 33 7.38 -2.23 19.45
C PHE A 33 6.80 -0.88 19.87
N ILE A 34 6.34 -0.10 18.89
CA ILE A 34 5.64 1.17 19.11
C ILE A 34 4.16 0.87 18.96
N ALA A 35 3.45 0.74 20.07
CA ALA A 35 2.00 0.52 20.05
C ALA A 35 1.28 1.76 19.53
N ILE A 36 0.54 1.60 18.43
CA ILE A 36 -0.29 2.63 17.83
C ILE A 36 -1.64 2.00 17.48
N PRO A 37 -2.62 2.04 18.40
CA PRO A 37 -3.92 1.44 18.19
C PRO A 37 -4.61 2.00 16.94
N GLY A 38 -5.12 1.11 16.10
CA GLY A 38 -5.76 1.47 14.84
C GLY A 38 -4.82 1.94 13.74
N ASN A 39 -3.50 1.76 13.88
CA ASN A 39 -2.54 2.09 12.84
C ASN A 39 -2.64 1.13 11.65
N VAL A 40 -2.81 1.68 10.46
CA VAL A 40 -2.74 0.95 9.20
C VAL A 40 -1.66 1.57 8.33
N ASP A 41 -1.59 2.90 8.23
CA ASP A 41 -0.66 3.66 7.39
C ASP A 41 0.55 4.21 8.15
N MET A 42 1.71 4.26 7.49
CA MET A 42 2.86 4.98 8.02
C MET A 42 3.77 5.57 6.94
N ALA A 43 4.38 6.71 7.23
CA ALA A 43 5.46 7.31 6.44
C ALA A 43 6.59 7.79 7.37
N ILE A 44 7.83 7.84 6.90
CA ILE A 44 8.97 8.34 7.69
C ILE A 44 9.85 9.30 6.90
N ASN A 45 10.15 10.46 7.49
CA ASN A 45 11.07 11.46 6.91
C ASN A 45 11.86 12.17 8.02
N ASN A 46 13.16 12.36 7.80
CA ASN A 46 14.07 13.08 8.72
C ASN A 46 13.99 12.64 10.20
N GLY A 47 13.75 11.35 10.43
CA GLY A 47 13.62 10.78 11.79
C GLY A 47 12.23 10.91 12.41
N TYR A 48 11.26 11.52 11.72
CA TYR A 48 9.86 11.57 12.18
C TYR A 48 9.03 10.54 11.43
N LEU A 49 8.37 9.67 12.20
CA LEU A 49 7.35 8.73 11.78
C LEU A 49 5.99 9.43 11.83
N TYR A 50 5.30 9.46 10.71
CA TYR A 50 3.91 9.87 10.55
C TYR A 50 3.08 8.60 10.45
N ALA A 51 2.08 8.44 11.32
CA ALA A 51 1.28 7.23 11.39
C ALA A 51 -0.18 7.61 11.62
N ASP A 52 -1.13 6.90 11.02
CA ASP A 52 -2.52 7.02 11.43
C ASP A 52 -2.75 6.35 12.80
N SER A 53 -3.74 6.83 13.54
CA SER A 53 -4.33 6.12 14.67
C SER A 53 -5.83 6.34 14.59
N TYR A 54 -6.52 5.36 13.98
CA TYR A 54 -7.92 5.46 13.60
C TYR A 54 -8.23 6.61 12.62
N VAL A 55 -8.54 7.82 13.12
CA VAL A 55 -8.81 9.01 12.30
C VAL A 55 -7.83 10.16 12.55
N ASP A 56 -6.84 9.93 13.40
CA ASP A 56 -5.85 10.93 13.77
C ASP A 56 -4.55 10.71 13.01
N LEU A 57 -3.80 11.79 12.79
CA LEU A 57 -2.41 11.73 12.33
C LEU A 57 -1.47 11.94 13.52
N LEU A 58 -0.69 10.92 13.85
CA LEU A 58 0.38 10.98 14.84
C LEU A 58 1.71 11.39 14.19
N THR A 59 2.50 12.19 14.90
CA THR A 59 3.91 12.40 14.58
C THR A 59 4.76 11.91 15.74
N ILE A 60 5.65 10.96 15.47
CA ILE A 60 6.53 10.31 16.45
C ILE A 60 7.99 10.59 16.06
N ASP A 61 8.73 11.22 16.97
CA ASP A 61 10.18 11.41 16.84
C ASP A 61 10.91 10.08 17.13
N LEU A 62 11.66 9.61 16.12
CA LEU A 62 12.52 8.43 16.12
C LEU A 62 14.01 8.80 15.92
N ASN A 63 14.41 10.05 16.21
CA ASN A 63 15.83 10.45 16.19
C ASN A 63 16.66 9.76 17.28
N ASP A 64 16.03 9.24 18.34
CA ASP A 64 16.56 8.13 19.14
C ASP A 64 15.58 6.96 19.10
N ILE A 65 15.93 5.93 18.34
CA ILE A 65 15.08 4.76 18.08
C ILE A 65 14.77 3.94 19.35
N ASN A 66 15.53 4.14 20.44
CA ASN A 66 15.34 3.47 21.73
C ASN A 66 14.44 4.27 22.69
N ASP A 67 14.09 5.51 22.32
CA ASP A 67 13.23 6.41 23.11
C ASP A 67 12.23 7.15 22.16
N PRO A 68 11.36 6.43 21.42
CA PRO A 68 10.34 7.02 20.55
C PRO A 68 9.41 7.99 21.30
N LYS A 69 9.15 9.16 20.71
CA LYS A 69 8.32 10.19 21.35
C LYS A 69 7.20 10.67 20.46
N LEU A 70 5.96 10.48 20.89
CA LEU A 70 4.83 11.22 20.32
C LEU A 70 5.04 12.71 20.55
N VAL A 71 5.26 13.47 19.47
CA VAL A 71 5.51 14.92 19.50
C VAL A 71 4.30 15.74 19.04
N ASP A 72 3.40 15.14 18.27
CA ASP A 72 2.16 15.76 17.82
C ASP A 72 1.07 14.71 17.53
N ARG A 73 -0.19 15.13 17.67
CA ARG A 73 -1.41 14.38 17.33
C ARG A 73 -2.41 15.37 16.75
N GLN A 74 -2.76 15.19 15.48
CA GLN A 74 -3.80 15.97 14.82
C GLN A 74 -5.07 15.12 14.76
N GLU A 75 -6.03 15.49 15.58
CA GLU A 75 -7.26 14.72 15.84
C GLU A 75 -8.31 14.92 14.73
N ASP A 76 -9.10 13.89 14.44
CA ASP A 76 -10.23 13.91 13.50
C ASP A 76 -9.89 14.41 12.07
N VAL A 77 -8.69 14.08 11.55
CA VAL A 77 -8.20 14.55 10.25
C VAL A 77 -8.51 13.63 9.06
N PHE A 78 -8.64 12.33 9.30
CA PHE A 78 -9.00 11.33 8.29
C PHE A 78 -10.51 11.04 8.29
N TYR A 79 -11.01 10.43 7.21
CA TYR A 79 -12.44 10.20 7.05
C TYR A 79 -13.01 9.22 8.10
N LEU A 80 -14.13 9.62 8.70
CA LEU A 80 -14.91 8.81 9.63
C LEU A 80 -15.95 7.96 8.88
N PHE A 81 -15.84 6.63 8.94
CA PHE A 81 -16.87 5.72 8.42
C PHE A 81 -18.24 5.92 9.10
N GLY A 82 -18.24 6.42 10.34
CA GLY A 82 -19.42 6.83 11.07
C GLY A 82 -19.10 7.31 12.48
N ASN A 83 -19.96 8.15 13.04
CA ASN A 83 -19.92 8.53 14.45
C ASN A 83 -21.28 8.21 15.09
N GLN A 84 -21.27 7.41 16.14
CA GLN A 84 -22.44 7.10 16.97
C GLN A 84 -22.20 7.70 18.35
N SER A 85 -22.97 8.72 18.73
CA SER A 85 -22.73 9.54 19.94
C SER A 85 -22.58 8.76 21.26
N GLU A 86 -23.09 7.53 21.32
CA GLU A 86 -23.04 6.64 22.50
C GLU A 86 -22.05 5.47 22.36
N LEU A 87 -21.55 5.19 21.14
CA LEU A 87 -20.65 4.06 20.84
C LEU A 87 -19.26 4.50 20.37
N GLY A 88 -19.09 5.78 20.02
CA GLY A 88 -17.86 6.34 19.47
C GLY A 88 -17.79 6.28 17.95
N TYR A 89 -16.57 6.31 17.44
CA TYR A 89 -16.28 6.28 16.01
C TYR A 89 -16.28 4.84 15.47
N LEU A 90 -16.92 4.64 14.32
CA LEU A 90 -16.74 3.44 13.52
C LEU A 90 -15.41 3.58 12.78
N VAL A 91 -14.47 2.71 13.11
CA VAL A 91 -13.07 2.77 12.63
C VAL A 91 -12.73 1.66 11.64
N TYR A 92 -13.35 0.48 11.79
CA TYR A 92 -13.35 -0.61 10.83
C TYR A 92 -14.45 -1.61 11.16
N PHE A 93 -14.77 -2.48 10.20
CA PHE A 93 -15.56 -3.69 10.44
C PHE A 93 -14.64 -4.88 10.67
N ASN A 94 -14.96 -5.74 11.64
CA ASN A 94 -14.36 -7.06 11.73
C ASN A 94 -15.24 -8.02 10.92
N GLU A 95 -14.82 -8.32 9.69
CA GLU A 95 -15.58 -9.17 8.78
C GLU A 95 -15.66 -10.60 9.34
N THR A 96 -16.84 -11.20 9.30
CA THR A 96 -17.09 -12.56 9.77
C THR A 96 -18.08 -13.27 8.86
N ASP A 97 -17.84 -14.54 8.56
CA ASP A 97 -18.73 -15.35 7.72
C ASP A 97 -20.03 -15.69 8.46
N VAL A 98 -21.10 -14.96 8.14
CA VAL A 98 -22.44 -15.18 8.71
C VAL A 98 -23.40 -15.65 7.61
N THR A 99 -23.74 -16.94 7.61
CA THR A 99 -24.80 -17.46 6.72
C THR A 99 -26.19 -17.10 7.25
N LEU A 100 -26.81 -16.07 6.66
CA LEU A 100 -28.13 -15.57 7.05
C LEU A 100 -29.22 -16.10 6.11
N LYS A 101 -30.24 -16.77 6.66
CA LYS A 101 -31.41 -17.23 5.88
C LYS A 101 -32.48 -16.15 5.85
N VAL A 102 -32.65 -15.51 4.70
CA VAL A 102 -33.76 -14.60 4.39
C VAL A 102 -34.87 -15.32 3.63
N ASP A 103 -36.12 -14.91 3.88
CA ASP A 103 -37.29 -15.36 3.11
C ASP A 103 -37.24 -14.77 1.69
N CYS A 104 -37.70 -15.51 0.67
CA CYS A 104 -37.70 -15.02 -0.72
C CYS A 104 -38.58 -13.79 -0.96
N ASN A 105 -39.48 -13.46 -0.02
CA ASN A 105 -40.34 -12.27 -0.05
C ASN A 105 -39.79 -11.12 0.81
N ASP A 106 -38.65 -11.32 1.48
CA ASP A 106 -38.00 -10.27 2.27
C ASP A 106 -37.35 -9.23 1.34
N VAL A 107 -37.37 -7.96 1.73
CA VAL A 107 -36.76 -6.87 0.94
C VAL A 107 -35.24 -7.01 0.80
N ARG A 108 -34.61 -7.83 1.66
CA ARG A 108 -33.19 -8.20 1.62
C ARG A 108 -32.89 -9.33 0.63
N PHE A 109 -33.90 -10.05 0.14
CA PHE A 109 -33.69 -11.16 -0.79
C PHE A 109 -33.09 -10.66 -2.10
N ASN A 110 -32.03 -11.33 -2.56
CA ASN A 110 -31.26 -10.95 -3.75
C ASN A 110 -30.68 -9.51 -3.69
N GLN A 111 -30.33 -9.04 -2.48
CA GLN A 111 -29.56 -7.81 -2.27
C GLN A 111 -28.13 -8.16 -1.83
N ASN A 112 -27.12 -7.64 -2.53
CA ASN A 112 -25.71 -7.89 -2.20
C ASN A 112 -25.23 -7.10 -0.95
N TRP A 113 -26.04 -6.14 -0.49
CA TRP A 113 -25.82 -5.38 0.73
C TRP A 113 -27.17 -5.02 1.37
N PHE A 114 -27.28 -5.08 2.70
CA PHE A 114 -28.44 -4.60 3.44
C PHE A 114 -28.09 -4.23 4.89
N TRP A 115 -28.93 -3.38 5.49
CA TRP A 115 -28.84 -3.03 6.91
C TRP A 115 -29.75 -3.92 7.74
N GLU A 116 -29.23 -4.52 8.82
CA GLU A 116 -30.03 -5.23 9.81
C GLU A 116 -29.48 -4.98 11.22
N ARG A 117 -30.35 -4.66 12.20
CA ARG A 117 -30.03 -4.52 13.64
C ARG A 117 -28.97 -3.48 14.03
N GLY A 118 -28.46 -2.70 13.07
CA GLY A 118 -27.38 -1.73 13.27
C GLY A 118 -26.13 -2.07 12.46
N ASP A 119 -26.04 -3.31 11.96
CA ASP A 119 -24.92 -3.82 11.18
C ASP A 119 -25.21 -3.72 9.67
N VAL A 120 -24.14 -3.62 8.88
CA VAL A 120 -24.17 -3.78 7.42
C VAL A 120 -23.81 -5.21 7.09
N PHE A 121 -24.73 -5.94 6.47
CA PHE A 121 -24.46 -7.25 5.91
C PHE A 121 -24.18 -7.10 4.42
N MET A 122 -23.05 -7.65 3.97
CA MET A 122 -22.72 -7.80 2.55
C MET A 122 -22.59 -9.29 2.23
N ALA A 123 -22.80 -9.66 0.96
CA ALA A 123 -22.46 -11.01 0.50
C ALA A 123 -20.94 -11.25 0.65
N ALA A 124 -20.53 -12.46 1.02
CA ALA A 124 -19.12 -12.80 1.30
C ALA A 124 -18.19 -12.44 0.12
N ASP A 125 -18.67 -12.59 -1.11
CA ASP A 125 -17.99 -12.25 -2.36
C ASP A 125 -17.72 -10.72 -2.53
N ASN A 126 -18.01 -9.90 -1.52
CA ASN A 126 -17.77 -8.44 -1.50
C ASN A 126 -16.85 -8.00 -0.33
N ALA A 127 -16.33 -8.94 0.47
CA ALA A 127 -15.58 -8.67 1.70
C ALA A 127 -14.08 -8.94 1.51
N ALA A 128 -13.27 -7.89 1.33
CA ALA A 128 -11.81 -8.01 1.24
C ALA A 128 -11.06 -6.70 1.60
N GLY A 129 -10.49 -6.68 2.80
CA GLY A 129 -9.12 -6.22 3.15
C GLY A 129 -8.52 -4.97 2.47
N SER A 130 -8.22 -3.93 3.27
CA SER A 130 -7.60 -2.66 2.84
C SER A 130 -6.31 -2.34 3.63
N SER A 131 -5.14 -2.29 2.98
CA SER A 131 -3.83 -1.87 3.54
C SER A 131 -2.69 -1.88 2.48
N THR A 132 -1.61 -1.08 2.49
CA THR A 132 -1.34 0.29 3.03
C THR A 132 0.11 0.78 2.67
N SER A 133 0.52 2.02 3.03
CA SER A 133 1.92 2.48 3.38
C SER A 133 2.30 3.89 2.88
N GLY A 134 3.46 4.40 3.29
CA GLY A 134 4.06 5.63 2.76
C GLY A 134 5.56 5.70 3.01
N SER A 135 6.12 6.91 3.00
CA SER A 135 7.57 7.17 2.85
C SER A 135 8.50 6.46 3.85
N GLY A 136 9.78 6.44 3.55
CA GLY A 136 10.47 5.16 3.37
C GLY A 136 10.32 4.72 1.91
N ILE A 137 10.97 3.62 1.52
CA ILE A 137 10.56 2.95 0.28
C ILE A 137 9.32 2.13 0.66
N GLY A 138 8.16 2.76 0.53
CA GLY A 138 6.85 2.15 0.81
C GLY A 138 6.56 1.02 -0.18
N GLY A 139 5.70 0.11 0.26
CA GLY A 139 5.21 -1.00 -0.54
C GLY A 139 4.25 -0.54 -1.63
N SER A 140 3.91 -1.45 -2.53
CA SER A 140 3.07 -1.12 -3.69
C SER A 140 1.62 -0.74 -3.33
N MET A 141 1.22 -1.01 -2.08
CA MET A 141 -0.12 -0.75 -1.53
C MET A 141 -0.25 0.60 -0.78
N ALA A 142 0.72 1.50 -0.97
CA ALA A 142 0.86 2.78 -0.25
C ALA A 142 -0.38 3.68 -0.22
N ARG A 143 -0.78 4.29 0.90
CA ARG A 143 -1.78 5.39 1.01
C ARG A 143 -1.27 6.69 1.64
N PHE A 144 -0.14 6.66 2.32
CA PHE A 144 0.66 7.84 2.62
C PHE A 144 1.78 7.94 1.58
N THR A 145 2.41 9.09 1.38
CA THR A 145 3.73 9.16 0.72
C THR A 145 4.41 10.48 0.99
N ILE A 146 5.73 10.60 0.76
CA ILE A 146 6.44 11.88 0.91
C ILE A 146 7.22 12.16 -0.36
N SER A 147 6.91 13.29 -0.99
CA SER A 147 7.67 13.87 -2.11
C SER A 147 7.81 15.37 -1.90
N SER A 148 8.90 15.97 -2.39
CA SER A 148 9.15 17.43 -2.31
C SER A 148 8.90 18.05 -0.92
N ASN A 149 9.29 17.32 0.14
CA ASN A 149 9.12 17.70 1.55
C ASN A 149 7.65 17.98 1.96
N HIS A 150 6.72 17.28 1.34
CA HIS A 150 5.30 17.21 1.72
C HIS A 150 4.92 15.75 1.94
N LEU A 151 4.20 15.48 3.02
CA LEU A 151 3.46 14.24 3.20
C LEU A 151 2.14 14.37 2.43
N TYR A 152 1.82 13.38 1.62
CA TYR A 152 0.52 13.21 0.99
C TYR A 152 -0.16 12.01 1.62
N THR A 153 -1.48 12.09 1.81
CA THR A 153 -2.26 10.99 2.38
C THR A 153 -3.58 10.89 1.64
N VAL A 154 -3.97 9.67 1.24
CA VAL A 154 -5.30 9.39 0.67
C VAL A 154 -6.14 8.56 1.65
N ASP A 155 -7.40 8.94 1.81
CA ASP A 155 -8.44 8.04 2.33
C ASP A 155 -9.31 7.52 1.18
N GLN A 156 -10.53 7.04 1.42
CA GLN A 156 -11.41 6.50 0.37
C GLN A 156 -11.75 7.48 -0.76
N SER A 157 -11.60 8.79 -0.56
CA SER A 157 -12.00 9.80 -1.56
C SER A 157 -11.24 11.12 -1.50
N THR A 158 -10.30 11.32 -0.57
CA THR A 158 -9.68 12.64 -0.34
C THR A 158 -8.15 12.55 -0.31
N LEU A 159 -7.49 13.28 -1.22
CA LEU A 159 -6.06 13.56 -1.18
C LEU A 159 -5.81 14.75 -0.26
N ARG A 160 -4.96 14.60 0.74
CA ARG A 160 -4.50 15.70 1.60
C ARG A 160 -3.02 15.96 1.37
N SER A 161 -2.66 17.23 1.37
CA SER A 161 -1.27 17.69 1.30
C SER A 161 -0.85 18.29 2.63
N TRP A 162 0.23 17.76 3.19
CA TRP A 162 0.77 18.13 4.49
C TRP A 162 2.18 18.66 4.30
N LYS A 163 2.35 19.97 4.45
CA LYS A 163 3.67 20.59 4.39
C LYS A 163 4.50 20.18 5.59
N LEU A 164 5.62 19.51 5.35
CA LEU A 164 6.55 19.13 6.40
C LEU A 164 7.47 20.32 6.69
N SER A 165 7.54 20.73 7.94
CA SER A 165 8.46 21.77 8.39
C SER A 165 9.76 21.15 8.93
N ASN A 166 10.80 21.98 9.16
CA ASN A 166 12.05 21.51 9.76
C ASN A 166 11.88 20.92 11.18
N THR A 167 10.73 21.12 11.83
CA THR A 167 10.41 20.52 13.13
C THR A 167 9.76 19.14 13.00
N GLY A 168 9.62 18.60 11.79
CA GLY A 168 8.92 17.33 11.54
C GLY A 168 7.41 17.41 11.72
N LEU A 169 6.84 18.57 12.08
CA LEU A 169 5.40 18.69 12.29
C LEU A 169 4.71 18.96 10.95
N PRO A 170 3.72 18.13 10.55
CA PRO A 170 2.97 18.31 9.32
C PRO A 170 1.93 19.44 9.51
N VAL A 171 1.78 20.29 8.50
CA VAL A 171 0.69 21.29 8.45
C VAL A 171 -0.16 20.99 7.23
N ASN A 172 -1.45 20.69 7.42
CA ASN A 172 -2.37 20.56 6.29
C ASN A 172 -2.40 21.88 5.51
N VAL A 173 -2.07 21.82 4.23
CA VAL A 173 -2.06 22.98 3.32
C VAL A 173 -3.09 22.89 2.22
N ASP A 174 -3.57 21.68 1.91
CA ASP A 174 -4.61 21.42 0.93
C ASP A 174 -5.32 20.08 1.19
N SER A 175 -6.56 19.95 0.72
CA SER A 175 -7.39 18.76 0.79
C SER A 175 -8.39 18.73 -0.38
N GLU A 176 -8.15 17.87 -1.37
CA GLU A 176 -8.96 17.74 -2.58
C GLU A 176 -9.82 16.46 -2.55
N LEU A 177 -11.12 16.61 -2.86
CA LEU A 177 -12.02 15.48 -3.09
C LEU A 177 -11.77 14.89 -4.49
N MET A 178 -11.40 13.62 -4.51
CA MET A 178 -11.05 12.81 -5.67
C MET A 178 -12.25 12.02 -6.19
N GLY A 179 -11.98 10.93 -6.91
CA GLY A 179 -12.94 9.85 -7.14
C GLY A 179 -13.33 9.08 -5.87
N TRP A 180 -14.04 7.98 -6.07
CA TRP A 180 -14.46 7.06 -5.01
C TRP A 180 -13.56 5.83 -4.97
N ASN A 181 -13.46 5.22 -3.78
CA ASN A 181 -12.65 4.04 -3.53
C ASN A 181 -11.19 4.22 -3.98
N ILE A 182 -10.57 5.30 -3.53
CA ILE A 182 -9.12 5.47 -3.62
C ILE A 182 -8.45 4.45 -2.68
N GLU A 183 -7.41 3.80 -3.17
CA GLU A 183 -6.77 2.66 -2.52
C GLU A 183 -5.27 2.82 -2.35
N THR A 184 -4.59 3.45 -3.32
CA THR A 184 -3.13 3.63 -3.28
C THR A 184 -2.64 5.01 -3.77
N ILE A 185 -1.40 5.39 -3.45
CA ILE A 185 -0.67 6.59 -3.88
C ILE A 185 0.82 6.30 -4.04
N PHE A 186 1.35 6.46 -5.25
CA PHE A 186 2.76 6.28 -5.57
C PHE A 186 3.36 7.59 -6.11
N PRO A 187 4.47 8.12 -5.54
CA PRO A 187 5.15 9.28 -6.07
C PRO A 187 6.14 8.87 -7.17
N TYR A 188 6.16 9.58 -8.29
CA TYR A 188 7.22 9.46 -9.28
C TYR A 188 7.46 10.83 -9.92
N GLU A 189 8.71 11.29 -9.84
CA GLU A 189 9.11 12.67 -10.17
C GLU A 189 8.18 13.73 -9.53
N ASP A 190 7.68 14.68 -10.33
CA ASP A 190 6.73 15.73 -9.93
C ASP A 190 5.25 15.28 -10.06
N MET A 191 4.97 13.97 -9.99
CA MET A 191 3.64 13.38 -10.11
C MET A 191 3.30 12.43 -8.94
N LEU A 192 1.99 12.31 -8.67
CA LEU A 192 1.38 11.28 -7.83
C LEU A 192 0.46 10.43 -8.69
N PHE A 193 0.63 9.11 -8.59
CA PHE A 193 -0.19 8.09 -9.25
C PHE A 193 -1.06 7.46 -8.18
N VAL A 194 -2.37 7.72 -8.24
CA VAL A 194 -3.32 7.37 -7.20
C VAL A 194 -4.27 6.28 -7.73
N GLY A 195 -4.09 5.06 -7.23
CA GLY A 195 -4.91 3.92 -7.61
C GLY A 195 -6.30 4.00 -6.98
N SER A 196 -7.32 3.63 -7.77
CA SER A 196 -8.70 3.48 -7.31
C SER A 196 -9.34 2.27 -7.97
N THR A 197 -10.45 1.81 -7.42
CA THR A 197 -11.24 0.69 -8.00
C THR A 197 -11.69 0.92 -9.44
N SER A 198 -11.59 2.14 -9.99
CA SER A 198 -12.05 2.50 -11.34
C SER A 198 -10.94 2.85 -12.33
N GLY A 199 -9.70 2.95 -11.87
CA GLY A 199 -8.61 3.51 -12.66
C GLY A 199 -7.57 4.24 -11.82
N MET A 200 -6.52 4.70 -12.49
CA MET A 200 -5.42 5.47 -11.92
C MET A 200 -5.62 6.97 -12.17
N TYR A 201 -5.76 7.74 -11.09
CA TYR A 201 -5.73 9.20 -11.13
C TYR A 201 -4.28 9.69 -11.13
N ILE A 202 -3.94 10.66 -11.98
CA ILE A 202 -2.61 11.25 -12.04
C ILE A 202 -2.71 12.72 -11.61
N TYR A 203 -1.89 13.10 -10.63
CA TYR A 203 -1.85 14.44 -10.05
C TYR A 203 -0.46 15.04 -10.16
N SER A 204 -0.34 16.27 -10.68
CA SER A 204 0.91 17.03 -10.65
C SER A 204 1.14 17.62 -9.26
N ILE A 205 2.33 17.41 -8.72
CA ILE A 205 2.84 18.02 -7.48
C ILE A 205 3.97 19.03 -7.73
N SER A 206 4.09 19.53 -8.96
CA SER A 206 4.96 20.67 -9.31
C SER A 206 4.70 21.94 -8.45
N SER A 207 3.51 22.04 -7.85
CA SER A 207 3.21 22.89 -6.69
C SER A 207 2.86 22.02 -5.48
N PRO A 208 3.84 21.60 -4.65
CA PRO A 208 3.63 20.55 -3.63
C PRO A 208 2.56 20.86 -2.57
N SER A 209 2.28 22.13 -2.30
CA SER A 209 1.26 22.55 -1.33
C SER A 209 -0.15 22.68 -1.94
N ASN A 210 -0.31 22.42 -3.23
CA ASN A 210 -1.57 22.48 -3.97
C ASN A 210 -1.40 21.59 -5.22
N PRO A 211 -1.55 20.26 -5.08
CA PRO A 211 -1.59 19.34 -6.21
C PRO A 211 -2.67 19.76 -7.22
N SER A 212 -2.55 19.25 -8.44
CA SER A 212 -3.54 19.50 -9.47
C SER A 212 -3.78 18.25 -10.30
N PHE A 213 -5.04 17.85 -10.44
CA PHE A 213 -5.44 16.77 -11.35
C PHE A 213 -4.85 16.99 -12.75
N ALA A 214 -4.07 16.02 -13.23
CA ALA A 214 -3.38 16.06 -14.50
C ALA A 214 -4.12 15.21 -15.55
N SER A 215 -4.41 13.95 -15.23
CA SER A 215 -5.20 13.05 -16.09
C SER A 215 -5.77 11.87 -15.31
N PHE A 216 -6.53 11.02 -16.00
CA PHE A 216 -7.07 9.77 -15.47
C PHE A 216 -6.91 8.66 -16.51
N PHE A 217 -6.32 7.54 -16.10
CA PHE A 217 -6.25 6.32 -16.90
C PHE A 217 -7.27 5.30 -16.35
N GLY A 218 -8.39 5.14 -17.06
CA GLY A 218 -9.40 4.14 -16.74
C GLY A 218 -9.02 2.76 -17.29
N HIS A 219 -8.79 1.80 -16.40
CA HIS A 219 -8.74 0.37 -16.72
C HIS A 219 -10.10 -0.31 -16.42
N ALA A 220 -10.21 -1.62 -16.61
CA ALA A 220 -11.31 -2.38 -16.01
C ALA A 220 -11.28 -2.18 -14.49
N ASN A 221 -12.44 -2.10 -13.82
CA ASN A 221 -12.47 -1.83 -12.37
C ASN A 221 -11.54 -2.82 -11.65
N ALA A 222 -10.53 -2.35 -10.92
CA ALA A 222 -9.53 -3.20 -10.29
C ALA A 222 -8.98 -2.58 -9.00
N CYS A 223 -8.78 -3.42 -7.99
CA CYS A 223 -8.60 -3.05 -6.59
C CYS A 223 -7.12 -3.10 -6.15
N ASP A 224 -6.20 -2.73 -7.05
CA ASP A 224 -4.84 -3.30 -7.07
C ASP A 224 -3.70 -2.28 -7.22
N PRO A 225 -2.49 -2.64 -6.76
CA PRO A 225 -1.36 -1.73 -6.66
C PRO A 225 -0.76 -1.26 -8.00
N VAL A 226 -0.19 -0.05 -7.95
CA VAL A 226 0.52 0.60 -9.06
C VAL A 226 1.97 0.84 -8.65
N VAL A 227 2.93 0.43 -9.49
CA VAL A 227 4.35 0.79 -9.35
C VAL A 227 4.86 1.40 -10.65
N VAL A 228 5.65 2.46 -10.54
CA VAL A 228 6.23 3.18 -11.68
C VAL A 228 7.75 3.09 -11.68
N GLU A 229 8.34 2.68 -12.82
CA GLU A 229 9.78 2.81 -13.11
C GLU A 229 9.95 3.21 -14.59
N ASN A 230 10.90 4.12 -14.87
CA ASN A 230 11.32 4.51 -16.23
C ASN A 230 10.16 4.88 -17.17
N ASP A 231 9.22 5.69 -16.68
CA ASP A 231 8.01 6.15 -17.38
C ASP A 231 7.04 5.02 -17.78
N ILE A 232 7.12 3.87 -17.11
CA ILE A 232 6.19 2.75 -17.26
C ILE A 232 5.47 2.49 -15.93
N ALA A 233 4.14 2.49 -15.96
CA ALA A 233 3.31 2.03 -14.85
C ALA A 233 2.97 0.54 -15.03
N PHE A 234 3.17 -0.21 -13.95
CA PHE A 234 2.81 -1.62 -13.81
C PHE A 234 1.66 -1.72 -12.81
N ILE A 235 0.54 -2.28 -13.26
CA ILE A 235 -0.72 -2.34 -12.52
C ILE A 235 -1.16 -3.80 -12.48
N THR A 236 -1.36 -4.38 -11.30
CA THR A 236 -1.95 -5.72 -11.21
C THR A 236 -3.47 -5.65 -11.21
N LEU A 237 -4.14 -6.77 -11.54
CA LEU A 237 -5.57 -6.95 -11.34
C LEU A 237 -5.81 -8.39 -10.86
N ARG A 238 -6.53 -8.59 -9.74
CA ARG A 238 -6.74 -9.90 -9.09
C ARG A 238 -8.17 -10.16 -8.62
N ASP A 239 -8.65 -11.38 -8.84
CA ASP A 239 -10.01 -11.82 -8.52
C ASP A 239 -10.18 -12.09 -7.02
N GLY A 240 -11.41 -12.42 -6.60
CA GLY A 240 -11.76 -12.44 -5.18
C GLY A 240 -11.73 -11.07 -4.48
N THR A 241 -11.54 -9.97 -5.24
CA THR A 241 -11.72 -8.60 -4.77
C THR A 241 -13.09 -8.07 -5.20
N ARG A 242 -13.56 -7.00 -4.54
CA ARG A 242 -14.85 -6.35 -4.85
C ARG A 242 -14.95 -5.76 -6.26
N CYS A 243 -13.89 -5.87 -7.06
CA CYS A 243 -13.74 -5.34 -8.41
C CYS A 243 -14.04 -6.36 -9.53
N GLU A 244 -14.70 -7.50 -9.26
CA GLU A 244 -14.95 -8.72 -10.09
C GLU A 244 -15.29 -8.55 -11.61
N THR A 245 -14.43 -7.96 -12.44
CA THR A 245 -14.71 -7.72 -13.88
C THR A 245 -13.56 -8.06 -14.83
N PHE A 246 -12.45 -8.60 -14.32
CA PHE A 246 -11.23 -8.92 -15.08
C PHE A 246 -10.83 -10.40 -14.91
N SER A 247 -9.82 -10.81 -15.65
CA SER A 247 -8.98 -11.98 -15.35
C SER A 247 -7.76 -11.56 -14.55
N ASN A 248 -7.16 -12.47 -13.78
CA ASN A 248 -5.90 -12.21 -13.08
C ASN A 248 -4.81 -11.82 -14.10
N GLN A 249 -4.29 -10.60 -13.98
CA GLN A 249 -3.40 -10.02 -14.99
C GLN A 249 -2.49 -8.91 -14.46
N LEU A 250 -1.49 -8.56 -15.26
CA LEU A 250 -0.60 -7.41 -15.10
C LEU A 250 -0.74 -6.53 -16.34
N ASP A 251 -1.24 -5.32 -16.15
CA ASP A 251 -1.33 -4.29 -17.17
C ASP A 251 -0.07 -3.40 -17.13
N VAL A 252 0.41 -3.04 -18.32
CA VAL A 252 1.62 -2.24 -18.55
C VAL A 252 1.23 -1.03 -19.37
N VAL A 253 1.53 0.16 -18.84
CA VAL A 253 1.08 1.46 -19.39
C VAL A 253 2.28 2.39 -19.53
N ASP A 254 2.47 2.94 -20.73
CA ASP A 254 3.40 4.05 -21.00
C ASP A 254 2.81 5.34 -20.42
N ILE A 255 3.55 5.98 -19.52
CA ILE A 255 3.18 7.26 -18.88
C ILE A 255 4.17 8.39 -19.20
N SER A 256 5.00 8.22 -20.25
CA SER A 256 5.98 9.23 -20.69
C SER A 256 5.34 10.57 -21.10
N ASP A 257 4.07 10.54 -21.48
CA ASP A 257 3.15 11.69 -21.36
C ASP A 257 2.11 11.38 -20.26
N PRO A 258 2.29 11.88 -19.02
CA PRO A 258 1.34 11.65 -17.93
C PRO A 258 -0.01 12.35 -18.14
N LEU A 259 -0.15 13.21 -19.17
CA LEU A 259 -1.44 13.75 -19.58
C LEU A 259 -2.20 12.82 -20.54
N ASN A 260 -1.49 11.92 -21.23
CA ASN A 260 -2.07 10.96 -22.18
C ASN A 260 -1.45 9.55 -22.02
N PRO A 261 -1.68 8.84 -20.90
CA PRO A 261 -1.15 7.49 -20.70
C PRO A 261 -1.61 6.50 -21.78
N ASN A 262 -0.70 5.66 -22.28
CA ASN A 262 -0.96 4.72 -23.36
C ASN A 262 -0.81 3.28 -22.88
N PHE A 263 -1.88 2.49 -22.94
CA PHE A 263 -1.83 1.05 -22.66
C PHE A 263 -0.90 0.35 -23.66
N ILE A 264 0.12 -0.35 -23.15
CA ILE A 264 1.02 -1.18 -23.96
C ILE A 264 0.42 -2.58 -24.07
N LYS A 265 0.21 -3.26 -22.93
CA LYS A 265 -0.13 -4.68 -22.91
C LYS A 265 -0.72 -5.14 -21.58
N SER A 266 -1.45 -6.25 -21.63
CA SER A 266 -1.85 -7.02 -20.46
C SER A 266 -1.27 -8.44 -20.55
N TYR A 267 -0.88 -8.97 -19.40
CA TYR A 267 -0.28 -10.30 -19.24
C TYR A 267 -1.06 -11.13 -18.22
N PRO A 268 -1.54 -12.33 -18.56
CA PRO A 268 -2.20 -13.20 -17.58
C PRO A 268 -1.27 -13.56 -16.43
N MET A 269 -1.79 -13.46 -15.21
CA MET A 269 -1.16 -13.83 -13.94
C MET A 269 -2.00 -14.89 -13.24
N ASP A 270 -1.44 -15.57 -12.23
CA ASP A 270 -2.16 -16.64 -11.53
C ASP A 270 -3.10 -16.05 -10.46
N HIS A 271 -2.62 -15.13 -9.61
CA HIS A 271 -3.41 -14.36 -8.64
C HIS A 271 -2.53 -13.23 -8.03
N PRO A 272 -2.26 -12.13 -8.76
CA PRO A 272 -1.26 -11.16 -8.35
C PRO A 272 -1.65 -10.41 -7.06
N HIS A 273 -0.67 -9.95 -6.28
CA HIS A 273 -0.85 -9.05 -5.15
C HIS A 273 0.11 -7.87 -5.32
N GLY A 274 0.98 -7.60 -4.35
CA GLY A 274 1.99 -6.56 -4.44
C GLY A 274 3.11 -6.86 -5.42
N LEU A 275 3.73 -5.79 -5.92
CA LEU A 275 4.83 -5.85 -6.86
C LEU A 275 5.92 -4.84 -6.52
N ALA A 276 7.12 -5.04 -7.05
CA ALA A 276 8.15 -4.01 -7.10
C ALA A 276 8.86 -4.10 -8.44
N VAL A 277 9.26 -2.96 -8.99
CA VAL A 277 10.12 -2.90 -10.17
C VAL A 277 11.40 -2.16 -9.78
N ARG A 278 12.56 -2.71 -10.15
CA ARG A 278 13.84 -1.98 -10.11
C ARG A 278 14.79 -2.50 -11.18
N ASN A 279 15.42 -1.60 -11.93
CA ASN A 279 16.44 -1.89 -12.94
C ASN A 279 15.96 -2.92 -13.98
N ASP A 280 14.78 -2.70 -14.57
CA ASP A 280 14.14 -3.62 -15.52
C ASP A 280 13.83 -5.03 -14.94
N VAL A 281 13.77 -5.17 -13.62
CA VAL A 281 13.35 -6.42 -12.94
C VAL A 281 12.06 -6.20 -12.17
N LEU A 282 11.02 -6.92 -12.57
CA LEU A 282 9.74 -7.01 -11.85
C LEU A 282 9.77 -8.17 -10.87
N TYR A 283 9.43 -7.88 -9.62
CA TYR A 283 9.19 -8.80 -8.52
C TYR A 283 7.68 -8.81 -8.28
N LEU A 284 7.03 -9.98 -8.34
CA LEU A 284 5.58 -10.11 -8.28
C LEU A 284 5.19 -11.17 -7.24
N CYS A 285 4.42 -10.74 -6.24
CA CYS A 285 3.73 -11.63 -5.31
C CYS A 285 2.45 -12.15 -5.94
N GLU A 286 2.14 -13.44 -5.78
CA GLU A 286 0.87 -14.05 -6.22
C GLU A 286 0.20 -14.90 -5.13
N GLY A 287 0.40 -14.54 -3.85
CA GLY A 287 -0.23 -15.22 -2.72
C GLY A 287 0.08 -16.72 -2.73
N ASP A 288 -0.95 -17.57 -2.70
CA ASP A 288 -0.79 -19.03 -2.68
C ASP A 288 -0.23 -19.64 -3.99
N TYR A 289 -0.08 -18.86 -5.05
CA TYR A 289 0.60 -19.27 -6.29
C TYR A 289 2.11 -18.98 -6.25
N GLY A 290 2.58 -18.30 -5.20
CA GLY A 290 3.98 -18.07 -4.87
C GLY A 290 4.48 -16.70 -5.27
N PHE A 291 5.75 -16.63 -5.67
CA PHE A 291 6.43 -15.39 -6.01
C PHE A 291 7.24 -15.54 -7.30
N LYS A 292 7.04 -14.62 -8.26
CA LYS A 292 7.66 -14.64 -9.60
C LYS A 292 8.58 -13.44 -9.79
N VAL A 293 9.66 -13.64 -10.55
CA VAL A 293 10.58 -12.56 -10.95
C VAL A 293 10.71 -12.55 -12.47
N PHE A 294 10.57 -11.39 -13.11
CA PHE A 294 10.60 -11.21 -14.57
C PHE A 294 11.60 -10.12 -14.98
N ASP A 295 12.18 -10.28 -16.17
CA ASP A 295 12.87 -9.20 -16.90
C ASP A 295 11.81 -8.43 -17.71
N VAL A 296 11.72 -7.11 -17.49
CA VAL A 296 10.75 -6.21 -18.14
C VAL A 296 11.36 -5.31 -19.20
N SER A 297 12.64 -5.47 -19.55
CA SER A 297 13.31 -4.71 -20.63
C SER A 297 12.74 -4.97 -22.05
N ASP A 298 11.75 -5.85 -22.19
CA ASP A 298 10.93 -6.03 -23.40
C ASP A 298 9.46 -6.10 -22.96
N LEU A 299 8.83 -4.93 -22.83
CA LEU A 299 7.46 -4.72 -22.37
C LEU A 299 6.39 -5.42 -23.22
N GLU A 300 6.78 -6.00 -24.36
CA GLU A 300 5.95 -6.82 -25.25
C GLU A 300 6.11 -8.35 -25.04
N LYS A 301 7.05 -8.80 -24.19
CA LYS A 301 7.35 -10.22 -23.95
C LYS A 301 7.66 -10.58 -22.49
N ILE A 302 7.09 -9.87 -21.51
CA ILE A 302 7.33 -10.11 -20.07
C ILE A 302 7.00 -11.56 -19.69
N ASP A 303 5.89 -12.11 -20.18
CA ASP A 303 5.48 -13.51 -19.98
C ASP A 303 6.45 -14.56 -20.56
N LYS A 304 7.39 -14.16 -21.42
CA LYS A 304 8.46 -15.01 -21.97
C LYS A 304 9.82 -14.77 -21.30
N LYS A 305 9.88 -13.86 -20.31
CA LYS A 305 11.09 -13.39 -19.63
C LYS A 305 11.10 -13.67 -18.11
N LEU A 306 10.44 -14.74 -17.69
CA LEU A 306 10.50 -15.25 -16.31
C LEU A 306 11.97 -15.60 -15.94
N LEU A 307 12.48 -14.96 -14.89
CA LEU A 307 13.83 -15.11 -14.35
C LEU A 307 13.89 -16.17 -13.25
N SER A 308 12.92 -16.15 -12.32
CA SER A 308 12.73 -17.18 -11.28
C SER A 308 11.25 -17.32 -10.89
N ASN A 309 10.91 -18.44 -10.25
CA ASN A 309 9.60 -18.71 -9.67
C ASN A 309 9.79 -19.50 -8.37
N HIS A 310 9.24 -18.96 -7.28
CA HIS A 310 9.37 -19.43 -5.91
C HIS A 310 7.96 -19.81 -5.41
N LYS A 311 7.52 -21.03 -5.77
CA LYS A 311 6.16 -21.52 -5.47
C LYS A 311 5.84 -21.66 -3.98
N ASP A 312 6.86 -21.87 -3.16
CA ASP A 312 6.71 -22.06 -1.72
C ASP A 312 6.81 -20.73 -0.93
N LEU A 313 6.79 -19.58 -1.64
CA LEU A 313 6.93 -18.24 -1.05
C LEU A 313 5.64 -17.44 -1.27
N ASN A 314 4.68 -17.62 -0.35
CA ASN A 314 3.37 -16.98 -0.43
C ASN A 314 3.48 -15.52 0.01
N GLY A 315 3.92 -14.66 -0.91
CA GLY A 315 4.07 -13.22 -0.69
C GLY A 315 2.76 -12.46 -0.88
N TYR A 316 2.62 -11.37 -0.13
CA TYR A 316 1.53 -10.40 -0.24
C TYR A 316 2.00 -9.07 -0.82
N ASP A 317 3.15 -8.56 -0.36
CA ASP A 317 3.76 -7.35 -0.90
C ASP A 317 5.29 -7.47 -0.85
N VAL A 318 5.94 -6.69 -1.71
CA VAL A 318 7.38 -6.75 -1.93
C VAL A 318 7.93 -5.35 -2.19
N ILE A 319 9.06 -5.04 -1.55
CA ILE A 319 9.80 -3.80 -1.73
C ILE A 319 11.21 -4.16 -2.18
N SER A 320 11.60 -3.67 -3.35
CA SER A 320 13.01 -3.68 -3.77
C SER A 320 13.73 -2.44 -3.19
N LEU A 321 14.99 -2.58 -2.80
CA LEU A 321 15.86 -1.50 -2.33
C LEU A 321 17.09 -1.33 -3.24
N ASP A 322 17.72 -0.15 -3.23
CA ASP A 322 18.87 0.18 -4.11
C ASP A 322 20.16 -0.61 -3.82
N ASN A 323 20.22 -1.30 -2.69
CA ASN A 323 21.40 -2.02 -2.19
C ASN A 323 21.37 -3.53 -2.46
N ASP A 324 20.70 -3.97 -3.53
CA ASP A 324 20.44 -5.38 -3.85
C ASP A 324 19.72 -6.14 -2.71
N VAL A 325 18.86 -5.47 -1.93
CA VAL A 325 18.01 -6.10 -0.90
C VAL A 325 16.55 -6.02 -1.33
N LEU A 326 15.86 -7.15 -1.24
CA LEU A 326 14.42 -7.29 -1.44
C LEU A 326 13.78 -7.61 -0.10
N LEU A 327 12.83 -6.78 0.32
CA LEU A 327 11.96 -7.01 1.48
C LEU A 327 10.67 -7.65 0.97
N LEU A 328 10.20 -8.72 1.59
CA LEU A 328 8.96 -9.39 1.19
C LEU A 328 8.14 -9.77 2.42
N ILE A 329 6.86 -9.42 2.41
CA ILE A 329 5.88 -9.81 3.42
C ILE A 329 5.14 -11.04 2.89
N GLY A 330 5.06 -12.11 3.67
CA GLY A 330 4.31 -13.31 3.31
C GLY A 330 3.61 -13.97 4.49
N THR A 331 2.85 -15.04 4.22
CA THR A 331 1.98 -15.74 5.19
C THR A 331 2.62 -16.10 6.53
N THR A 332 3.91 -16.41 6.54
CA THR A 332 4.64 -16.84 7.75
C THR A 332 5.68 -15.84 8.25
N GLY A 333 5.67 -14.60 7.72
CA GLY A 333 6.49 -13.50 8.24
C GLY A 333 7.15 -12.62 7.18
N PHE A 334 8.14 -11.87 7.64
CA PHE A 334 8.89 -10.92 6.85
C PHE A 334 10.23 -11.50 6.42
N TYR A 335 10.55 -11.39 5.14
CA TYR A 335 11.73 -11.96 4.51
C TYR A 335 12.63 -10.87 3.95
N GLN A 336 13.94 -11.09 4.03
CA GLN A 336 14.94 -10.29 3.31
C GLN A 336 15.71 -11.20 2.37
N TYR A 337 15.80 -10.83 1.10
CA TYR A 337 16.60 -11.54 0.09
C TYR A 337 17.67 -10.61 -0.49
N ASN A 338 18.82 -11.17 -0.87
CA ASN A 338 19.73 -10.50 -1.79
C ASN A 338 19.24 -10.72 -3.22
N SER A 339 18.96 -9.62 -3.93
CA SER A 339 18.39 -9.59 -5.29
C SER A 339 19.40 -9.36 -6.40
N LYS A 340 20.70 -9.31 -6.08
CA LYS A 340 21.80 -9.05 -7.02
C LYS A 340 21.85 -9.99 -8.22
N ASP A 341 21.40 -11.23 -8.03
CA ASP A 341 21.11 -12.16 -9.12
C ASP A 341 19.60 -12.46 -9.08
N PRO A 342 18.77 -11.80 -9.91
CA PRO A 342 17.31 -11.96 -9.88
C PRO A 342 16.86 -13.36 -10.33
N LYS A 343 17.76 -14.19 -10.88
CA LYS A 343 17.48 -15.60 -11.19
C LYS A 343 17.72 -16.53 -9.99
N ASN A 344 18.38 -16.03 -8.94
CA ASN A 344 18.83 -16.82 -7.79
C ASN A 344 18.87 -15.97 -6.51
N LEU A 345 17.69 -15.53 -6.08
CA LEU A 345 17.51 -14.78 -4.84
C LEU A 345 18.04 -15.58 -3.65
N LYS A 346 18.85 -14.93 -2.80
CA LYS A 346 19.44 -15.57 -1.62
C LYS A 346 18.80 -15.02 -0.36
N LEU A 347 18.13 -15.87 0.42
CA LEU A 347 17.58 -15.48 1.70
C LEU A 347 18.71 -14.95 2.61
N LEU A 348 18.51 -13.75 3.15
CA LEU A 348 19.37 -13.09 4.12
C LEU A 348 18.84 -13.34 5.53
N SER A 349 17.56 -13.06 5.77
CA SER A 349 16.88 -13.30 7.05
C SER A 349 15.39 -13.58 6.86
N HIS A 350 14.80 -14.24 7.85
CA HIS A 350 13.35 -14.36 8.03
C HIS A 350 13.02 -13.95 9.47
N ILE A 351 12.03 -13.07 9.61
CA ILE A 351 11.42 -12.64 10.88
C ILE A 351 10.02 -13.27 10.88
N PRO A 352 9.76 -14.33 11.67
CA PRO A 352 8.46 -14.99 11.66
C PRO A 352 7.37 -14.09 12.26
N VAL A 353 6.11 -14.34 11.88
CA VAL A 353 4.97 -13.91 12.71
C VAL A 353 4.97 -14.77 13.98
N GLU A 354 4.83 -14.16 15.15
CA GLU A 354 4.58 -14.89 16.40
C GLU A 354 3.06 -15.16 16.54
N GLU A 355 2.67 -16.39 16.91
CA GLU A 355 1.27 -16.81 17.13
C GLU A 355 0.72 -16.42 18.52
#